data_AF-A0A2U2PCS5-F1
#
_entry.id   AF-A0A2U2PCS5-F1
#
_cell.length_a   1.000
_cell.length_b   1.000
_cell.length_c   1.000
_cell.angle_alpha   90.00
_cell.angle_beta   90.00
_cell.angle_gamma   90.00
#
_symmetry.space_group_name_H-M   'P 1'
#
loop_
_entity.id
_entity.type
_entity.pdbx_description
1 polymer ?
#
loop_
_entity_poly.entity_id
_entity_poly.type
_entity_poly.pdbx_seq_one_letter_code
_entity_poly.pdbx_strand_id
1 'polypeptide(L)'
;MENIFALIVAACQKALLEGKVPEEELVEQRSMIARALLSGQRYDKDLIISFLGFLKNFIFIGNKEINRKFDTLIHEITGGTIDMGIIETLKLQERRQGLLEGERKGRLEGKQEANCEFVSNLISATKFDDNRIAALAAVPVDFVRKVRSEQANKK
;
A
#
# COMPACT_ATOMS: atom_id res chain seq x y z
N MET A 1 11.71 16.77 -9.78
CA MET A 1 12.45 17.14 -8.56
C MET A 1 11.62 16.70 -7.37
N GLU A 2 12.11 16.06 -6.35
CA GLU A 2 13.41 15.52 -5.98
C GLU A 2 13.00 14.72 -4.73
N ASN A 3 13.01 13.39 -4.78
CA ASN A 3 12.69 12.63 -3.57
C ASN A 3 13.74 13.05 -2.53
N ILE A 4 13.32 13.87 -1.57
CA ILE A 4 14.20 14.46 -0.56
C ILE A 4 14.96 13.35 0.17
N PHE A 5 14.37 12.17 0.34
CA PHE A 5 15.02 11.02 0.94
C PHE A 5 16.08 10.40 0.03
N ALA A 6 15.84 10.34 -1.29
CA ALA A 6 16.86 9.90 -2.25
C ALA A 6 18.03 10.88 -2.30
N LEU A 7 17.77 12.18 -2.19
CA LEU A 7 18.83 13.20 -2.09
C LEU A 7 19.59 13.15 -0.77
N ILE A 8 18.90 12.94 0.35
CA ILE A 8 19.54 12.76 1.66
C ILE A 8 20.42 11.50 1.64
N VAL A 9 19.94 10.39 1.08
CA VAL A 9 20.74 9.17 0.94
C VAL A 9 21.90 9.37 -0.03
N ALA A 10 21.69 10.05 -1.16
CA ALA A 10 22.78 10.37 -2.08
C ALA A 10 23.83 11.30 -1.43
N ALA A 11 23.40 12.26 -0.63
CA ALA A 11 24.28 13.14 0.13
C ALA A 11 25.04 12.37 1.22
N CYS A 12 24.37 11.48 1.95
CA CYS A 12 25.00 10.60 2.92
C CYS A 12 26.00 9.66 2.23
N GLN A 13 25.62 8.98 1.15
CA GLN A 13 26.52 8.11 0.38
C GLN A 13 27.72 8.87 -0.19
N LYS A 14 27.51 10.09 -0.69
CA LYS A 14 28.59 10.95 -1.19
C LYS A 14 29.55 11.36 -0.07
N ALA A 15 29.02 11.73 1.10
CA ALA A 15 29.83 11.99 2.29
C ALA A 15 30.59 10.75 2.79
N LEU A 16 29.97 9.56 2.70
CA LEU A 16 30.59 8.26 3.05
C LEU A 16 31.69 7.83 2.06
N LEU A 17 31.59 8.26 0.79
CA LEU A 17 32.60 8.03 -0.24
C LEU A 17 33.77 9.02 -0.18
N GLU A 18 33.56 10.22 0.39
CA GLU A 18 34.60 11.24 0.59
C GLU A 18 35.57 10.93 1.75
N GLY A 19 35.19 9.99 2.62
CA GLY A 19 36.06 9.42 3.64
C GLY A 19 35.29 8.32 4.35
N LYS A 20 35.82 7.10 4.35
CA LYS A 20 35.13 5.90 4.87
C LYS A 20 34.75 6.11 6.34
N VAL A 21 33.49 6.44 6.59
CA VAL A 21 32.92 6.34 7.93
C VAL A 21 32.94 4.86 8.31
N PRO A 22 33.54 4.48 9.45
CA PRO A 22 33.56 3.11 9.91
C PRO A 22 32.15 2.52 10.03
N GLU A 23 31.98 1.21 9.80
CA GLU A 23 30.68 0.56 9.94
C GLU A 23 30.07 0.79 11.33
N GLU A 24 30.90 0.86 12.37
CA GLU A 24 30.48 1.16 13.75
C GLU A 24 29.77 2.51 13.89
N GLU A 25 30.29 3.57 13.24
CA GLU A 25 29.65 4.89 13.27
C GLU A 25 28.33 4.90 12.51
N LEU A 26 28.27 4.17 11.39
CA LEU A 26 27.03 3.99 10.62
C LEU A 26 25.95 3.27 11.44
N VAL A 27 26.34 2.28 12.24
CA VAL A 27 25.43 1.56 13.13
C VAL A 27 24.85 2.47 14.20
N GLU A 28 25.69 3.30 14.83
CA GLU A 28 25.23 4.23 15.87
C GLU A 28 24.28 5.28 15.31
N GLN A 29 24.62 5.89 14.18
CA GLN A 29 23.74 6.86 13.51
C GLN A 29 22.41 6.24 13.10
N ARG A 30 22.42 5.05 12.49
CA ARG A 30 21.21 4.32 12.11
C ARG A 30 20.32 4.03 13.33
N SER A 31 20.94 3.62 14.45
CA SER A 31 20.24 3.29 15.69
C SER A 31 19.67 4.55 16.37
N MET A 32 20.39 5.67 16.31
CA MET A 32 19.92 6.96 16.82
C MET A 32 18.68 7.46 16.07
N ILE A 33 18.68 7.36 14.73
CA ILE A 33 17.52 7.75 13.91
C ILE A 33 16.32 6.85 14.24
N ALA A 34 16.51 5.54 14.33
CA ALA A 34 15.44 4.61 14.70
C ALA A 34 14.83 4.94 16.07
N ARG A 35 15.68 5.20 17.08
CA ARG A 35 15.22 5.62 18.42
C ARG A 35 14.43 6.92 18.38
N ALA A 36 14.89 7.92 17.62
CA ALA A 36 14.20 9.20 17.49
C ALA A 36 12.83 9.07 16.81
N LEU A 37 12.73 8.25 15.75
CA LEU A 37 11.48 7.97 15.04
C LEU A 37 10.46 7.26 15.95
N LEU A 38 10.91 6.34 16.80
CA LEU A 38 10.05 5.57 17.69
C LEU A 38 9.63 6.33 18.95
N SER A 39 10.48 7.25 19.42
CA SER A 39 10.23 8.04 20.64
C SER A 39 9.34 9.26 20.39
N GLY A 40 9.45 9.87 19.21
CA GLY A 40 8.55 10.92 18.79
C GLY A 40 7.23 10.29 18.33
N GLN A 41 6.18 10.34 19.15
CA GLN A 41 4.78 9.99 18.77
C GLN A 41 4.20 10.89 17.66
N ARG A 42 5.04 11.47 16.81
CA ARG A 42 4.70 12.38 15.73
C ARG A 42 4.22 11.66 14.47
N TYR A 43 4.56 10.39 14.32
CA TYR A 43 4.31 9.61 13.11
C TYR A 43 3.46 8.39 13.44
N ASP A 44 2.60 8.00 12.51
CA ASP A 44 1.86 6.75 12.63
C ASP A 44 2.79 5.53 12.48
N LYS A 45 2.29 4.38 12.92
CA LYS A 45 3.06 3.14 12.96
C LYS A 45 3.50 2.67 11.57
N ASP A 46 2.68 2.87 10.54
CA ASP A 46 2.94 2.39 9.19
C ASP A 46 4.06 3.21 8.53
N LEU A 47 4.04 4.53 8.76
CA LEU A 47 5.08 5.44 8.33
C LEU A 47 6.41 5.13 9.03
N ILE A 48 6.40 4.87 10.34
CA ILE A 48 7.59 4.45 11.09
C ILE A 48 8.16 3.14 10.52
N ILE A 49 7.32 2.14 10.26
CA ILE A 49 7.75 0.85 9.68
C ILE A 49 8.39 1.07 8.30
N SER A 50 7.80 1.94 7.48
CA SER A 50 8.34 2.32 6.16
C SER A 50 9.71 2.99 6.28
N PHE A 51 9.89 3.89 7.25
CA PHE A 51 11.18 4.52 7.52
C PHE A 51 12.22 3.53 8.03
N LEU A 52 11.86 2.60 8.91
CA LEU A 52 12.78 1.57 9.38
C LEU A 52 13.22 0.64 8.23
N GLY A 53 12.31 0.31 7.32
CA GLY A 53 12.63 -0.51 6.15
C GLY A 53 13.53 0.24 5.18
N PHE A 54 13.30 1.54 5.00
CA PHE A 54 14.20 2.42 4.26
C PHE A 54 15.62 2.40 4.87
N LEU A 55 15.76 2.59 6.19
CA LEU A 55 17.06 2.55 6.85
C LEU A 55 17.77 1.20 6.67
N LYS A 56 17.03 0.09 6.72
CA LYS A 56 17.58 -1.26 6.54
C LYS A 56 18.03 -1.53 5.09
N ASN A 57 17.31 -1.00 4.10
CA ASN A 57 17.59 -1.25 2.68
C ASN A 57 18.65 -0.31 2.10
N PHE A 58 18.67 0.95 2.52
CA PHE A 58 19.55 1.97 1.94
C PHE A 58 20.88 2.14 2.70
N ILE A 59 20.93 1.83 4.00
CA ILE A 59 22.18 1.72 4.76
C ILE A 59 22.60 0.26 4.73
N PHE A 60 23.14 -0.17 3.59
CA PHE A 60 23.60 -1.54 3.41
C PHE A 60 24.84 -1.81 4.27
N ILE A 61 24.68 -2.68 5.27
CA ILE A 61 25.78 -3.18 6.09
C ILE A 61 25.98 -4.64 5.71
N GLY A 62 27.14 -4.98 5.15
CA GLY A 62 27.45 -6.34 4.68
C GLY A 62 27.51 -7.35 5.83
N ASN A 63 27.79 -6.89 7.05
CA ASN A 63 27.84 -7.72 8.24
C ASN A 63 26.44 -8.16 8.70
N LYS A 64 26.18 -9.48 8.61
CA LYS A 64 24.91 -10.09 9.01
C LYS A 64 24.62 -9.95 10.51
N GLU A 65 25.63 -9.96 11.37
CA GLU A 65 25.43 -9.80 12.83
C GLU A 65 24.91 -8.41 13.17
N ILE A 66 25.40 -7.38 12.48
CA ILE A 66 24.97 -6.01 12.68
C ILE A 66 23.50 -5.83 12.27
N ASN A 67 23.09 -6.45 11.16
CA ASN A 67 21.69 -6.43 10.75
C ASN A 67 20.79 -7.15 11.75
N ARG A 68 21.25 -8.28 12.32
CA ARG A 68 20.51 -9.00 13.37
C ARG A 68 20.36 -8.15 14.65
N LYS A 69 21.43 -7.48 15.08
CA LYS A 69 21.39 -6.57 16.25
C LYS A 69 20.40 -5.43 16.07
N PHE A 70 20.28 -4.91 14.85
CA PHE A 70 19.31 -3.87 14.55
C PHE A 70 17.88 -4.39 14.58
N ASP A 71 17.61 -5.56 14.02
CA ASP A 71 16.29 -6.19 14.15
C ASP A 71 15.91 -6.42 15.63
N THR A 72 16.86 -6.87 16.46
CA THR A 72 16.67 -7.00 17.92
C THR A 72 16.37 -5.67 18.59
N LEU A 73 17.13 -4.61 18.26
CA LEU A 73 16.90 -3.26 18.80
C LEU A 73 15.48 -2.77 18.49
N ILE A 74 15.00 -2.99 17.26
CA ILE A 74 13.65 -2.60 16.86
C ILE A 74 12.61 -3.41 17.61
N HIS A 75 12.79 -4.73 17.74
CA HIS A 75 11.91 -5.57 18.54
C HIS A 75 11.80 -5.06 19.99
N GLU A 76 12.94 -4.74 20.62
CA GLU A 76 13.00 -4.23 22.00
C GLU A 76 12.27 -2.88 22.15
N ILE A 77 12.57 -1.91 21.28
CA ILE A 77 11.95 -0.57 21.36
C ILE A 77 10.44 -0.64 21.09
N THR A 78 10.01 -1.56 20.22
CA THR A 78 8.61 -1.69 19.81
C THR A 78 7.81 -2.63 20.73
N GLY A 79 8.45 -3.21 21.75
CA GLY A 79 7.83 -4.17 22.66
C GLY A 79 7.32 -5.44 21.96
N GLY A 80 8.01 -5.89 20.91
CA GLY A 80 7.60 -7.05 20.10
C GLY A 80 6.41 -6.78 19.18
N THR A 81 5.96 -5.54 19.04
CA THR A 81 4.89 -5.21 18.06
C THR A 81 5.38 -5.25 16.61
N ILE A 82 6.71 -5.24 16.42
CA ILE A 82 7.41 -5.58 15.18
C ILE A 82 8.30 -6.79 15.51
N ASP A 83 7.72 -7.98 15.41
CA ASP A 83 8.39 -9.24 15.76
C ASP A 83 9.10 -9.90 14.55
N MET A 84 8.52 -9.70 13.36
CA MET A 84 9.17 -10.12 12.12
C MET A 84 10.19 -9.06 11.67
N GLY A 85 11.18 -9.48 10.88
CA GLY A 85 12.12 -8.54 10.29
C GLY A 85 11.38 -7.44 9.52
N ILE A 86 11.97 -6.25 9.48
CA ILE A 86 11.28 -5.05 8.97
C ILE A 86 10.80 -5.23 7.52
N ILE A 87 11.57 -5.98 6.72
CA ILE A 87 11.24 -6.28 5.31
C ILE A 87 10.03 -7.20 5.24
N GLU A 88 9.95 -8.23 6.09
CA GLU A 88 8.79 -9.12 6.17
C GLU A 88 7.54 -8.35 6.62
N THR A 89 7.69 -7.43 7.58
CA THR A 89 6.60 -6.58 8.05
C THR A 89 6.04 -5.70 6.92
N LEU A 90 6.92 -5.06 6.12
CA LEU A 90 6.51 -4.28 4.97
C LEU A 90 5.79 -5.11 3.91
N LYS A 91 6.35 -6.27 3.54
CA LYS A 91 5.71 -7.18 2.58
C LYS A 91 4.33 -7.64 3.04
N LEU A 92 4.16 -7.87 4.34
CA LEU A 92 2.86 -8.24 4.90
C LEU A 92 1.85 -7.09 4.79
N GLN A 93 2.26 -5.85 5.08
CA GLN A 93 1.42 -4.66 4.92
C GLN A 93 0.98 -4.47 3.47
N GLU A 94 1.92 -4.52 2.52
CA GLU A 94 1.63 -4.41 1.08
C GLU A 94 0.65 -5.50 0.62
N ARG A 95 0.86 -6.74 1.04
CA ARG A 95 -0.04 -7.85 0.71
C ARG A 95 -1.44 -7.66 1.28
N ARG A 96 -1.56 -7.19 2.53
CA ARG A 96 -2.85 -6.89 3.17
C ARG A 96 -3.58 -5.76 2.44
N GLN A 97 -2.87 -4.70 2.09
CA GLN A 97 -3.44 -3.58 1.36
C GLN A 97 -3.92 -4.03 -0.04
N GLY A 98 -3.11 -4.82 -0.75
CA GLY A 98 -3.50 -5.40 -2.03
C GLY A 98 -4.75 -6.28 -1.94
N LEU A 99 -4.90 -7.06 -0.86
CA LEU A 99 -6.11 -7.85 -0.62
C LEU A 99 -7.34 -6.96 -0.40
N LEU A 100 -7.23 -5.94 0.46
CA LEU A 100 -8.34 -5.01 0.75
C LEU A 100 -8.77 -4.23 -0.49
N GLU A 101 -7.80 -3.76 -1.28
CA GLU A 101 -8.07 -3.08 -2.55
C GLU A 101 -8.74 -4.03 -3.55
N GLY A 102 -8.26 -5.27 -3.63
CA GLY A 102 -8.84 -6.33 -4.45
C GLY A 102 -10.29 -6.65 -4.07
N GLU A 103 -10.57 -6.84 -2.77
CA GLU A 103 -11.93 -7.07 -2.27
C GLU A 103 -12.87 -5.91 -2.57
N ARG A 104 -12.42 -4.67 -2.33
CA ARG A 104 -13.20 -3.47 -2.62
C ARG A 104 -13.51 -3.35 -4.11
N LYS A 105 -12.50 -3.57 -4.95
CA LYS A 105 -12.63 -3.52 -6.41
C LYS A 105 -13.56 -4.62 -6.91
N GLY A 106 -13.36 -5.86 -6.48
CA GLY A 106 -14.20 -6.99 -6.85
C GLY A 106 -15.66 -6.82 -6.41
N ARG A 107 -15.90 -6.23 -5.22
CA ARG A 107 -17.27 -5.92 -4.78
C ARG A 107 -17.95 -4.86 -5.66
N LEU A 108 -17.20 -3.86 -6.11
CA LEU A 108 -17.73 -2.81 -6.98
C LEU A 108 -18.01 -3.36 -8.38
N GLU A 109 -17.06 -4.11 -8.95
CA GLU A 109 -17.18 -4.74 -10.27
C GLU A 109 -18.32 -5.75 -10.28
N GLY A 110 -18.39 -6.66 -9.29
CA GLY A 110 -19.47 -7.64 -9.19
C GLY A 110 -20.85 -7.00 -9.00
N LYS A 111 -20.96 -5.88 -8.28
CA LYS A 111 -22.22 -5.12 -8.19
C LYS A 111 -22.61 -4.50 -9.53
N GLN A 112 -21.64 -3.98 -10.28
CA GLN A 112 -21.90 -3.43 -11.61
C GLN A 112 -22.31 -4.51 -12.61
N GLU A 113 -21.61 -5.66 -12.62
CA GLU A 113 -21.93 -6.81 -13.46
C GLU A 113 -23.33 -7.34 -13.16
N ALA A 114 -23.65 -7.58 -11.88
CA ALA A 114 -24.98 -8.03 -11.47
C ALA A 114 -26.09 -7.04 -11.87
N ASN A 115 -25.84 -5.73 -11.73
CA ASN A 115 -26.79 -4.71 -12.16
C ASN A 115 -26.96 -4.69 -13.68
N CYS A 116 -25.87 -4.81 -14.45
CA CYS A 116 -25.91 -4.91 -15.91
C CYS A 116 -26.72 -6.13 -16.35
N GLU A 117 -26.46 -7.30 -15.76
CA GLU A 117 -27.15 -8.55 -16.06
C GLU A 117 -28.65 -8.46 -15.71
N PHE A 118 -28.97 -7.94 -14.52
CA PHE A 118 -30.35 -7.78 -14.09
C PHE A 118 -31.14 -6.83 -15.00
N VAL A 119 -30.56 -5.68 -15.36
CA VAL A 119 -31.16 -4.73 -16.31
C VAL A 119 -31.30 -5.36 -17.70
N SER A 120 -30.27 -6.06 -18.18
CA SER A 120 -30.27 -6.79 -19.45
C SER A 120 -31.41 -7.81 -19.55
N ASN A 121 -31.64 -8.54 -18.46
CA ASN A 121 -32.71 -9.52 -18.36
C ASN A 121 -34.09 -8.85 -18.35
N LEU A 122 -34.25 -7.74 -17.61
CA LEU A 122 -35.51 -6.98 -17.60
C LEU A 122 -35.85 -6.40 -18.98
N ILE A 123 -34.86 -5.86 -19.71
CA ILE A 123 -35.05 -5.33 -21.07
C ILE A 123 -35.49 -6.45 -22.03
N SER A 124 -34.92 -7.64 -21.90
CA SER A 124 -35.16 -8.76 -22.84
C SER A 124 -36.43 -9.53 -22.53
N ALA A 125 -36.76 -9.71 -21.25
CA ALA A 125 -37.87 -10.56 -20.82
C ALA A 125 -39.18 -9.80 -20.57
N THR A 126 -39.15 -8.46 -20.52
CA THR A 126 -40.32 -7.65 -20.18
C THR A 126 -40.56 -6.53 -21.19
N LYS A 127 -41.76 -5.94 -21.17
CA LYS A 127 -42.11 -4.72 -21.94
C LYS A 127 -42.05 -3.45 -21.07
N PHE A 128 -41.29 -3.47 -19.98
CA PHE A 128 -41.17 -2.32 -19.09
C PHE A 128 -40.42 -1.16 -19.74
N ASP A 129 -40.83 0.06 -19.40
CA ASP A 129 -40.13 1.28 -19.81
C ASP A 129 -38.85 1.49 -18.97
N ASP A 130 -37.96 2.36 -19.45
CA ASP A 130 -36.66 2.56 -18.81
C ASP A 130 -36.79 3.10 -17.37
N ASN A 131 -37.84 3.88 -17.09
CA ASN A 131 -38.11 4.39 -15.74
C ASN A 131 -38.49 3.27 -14.78
N ARG A 132 -39.36 2.34 -15.20
CA ARG A 132 -39.74 1.20 -14.37
C ARG A 132 -38.57 0.26 -14.13
N ILE A 133 -37.75 0.01 -15.14
CA ILE A 133 -36.54 -0.83 -15.00
C ILE A 133 -35.53 -0.17 -14.05
N ALA A 134 -35.29 1.13 -14.19
CA ALA A 134 -34.40 1.89 -13.31
C ALA A 134 -34.86 1.81 -11.84
N ALA A 135 -36.16 1.95 -11.59
CA ALA A 135 -36.74 1.84 -10.26
C ALA A 135 -36.58 0.42 -9.67
N LEU A 136 -36.82 -0.64 -10.46
CA LEU A 136 -36.71 -2.03 -10.02
C LEU A 136 -35.25 -2.45 -9.75
N ALA A 137 -34.31 -1.98 -10.57
CA ALA A 137 -32.89 -2.28 -10.44
C ALA A 137 -32.14 -1.32 -9.49
N ALA A 138 -32.83 -0.29 -8.97
CA ALA A 138 -32.25 0.77 -8.15
C ALA A 138 -31.01 1.43 -8.80
N VAL A 139 -31.08 1.68 -10.10
CA VAL A 139 -30.03 2.32 -10.92
C VAL A 139 -30.57 3.57 -11.61
N PRO A 140 -29.70 4.52 -12.02
CA PRO A 140 -30.13 5.67 -12.81
C PRO A 140 -30.75 5.26 -14.17
N VAL A 141 -31.73 6.04 -14.66
CA VAL A 141 -32.36 5.79 -15.97
C VAL A 141 -31.33 5.82 -17.11
N ASP A 142 -30.33 6.69 -17.02
CA ASP A 142 -29.27 6.78 -18.04
C ASP A 142 -28.41 5.50 -18.12
N PHE A 143 -28.25 4.79 -17.00
CA PHE A 143 -27.59 3.49 -16.99
C PHE A 143 -28.40 2.45 -17.77
N VAL A 144 -29.73 2.43 -17.60
CA VAL A 144 -30.62 1.53 -18.36
C VAL A 144 -30.55 1.82 -19.86
N ARG A 145 -30.59 3.10 -20.25
CA ARG A 145 -30.45 3.52 -21.65
C ARG A 145 -29.12 3.06 -22.26
N LYS A 146 -28.03 3.18 -21.51
CA LYS A 146 -26.71 2.71 -21.93
C LYS A 146 -26.72 1.20 -22.18
N VAL A 147 -27.18 0.40 -21.22
CA VAL A 147 -27.27 -1.06 -21.38
C VAL A 147 -28.15 -1.44 -22.58
N ARG A 148 -29.29 -0.76 -22.77
CA ARG A 148 -30.18 -0.98 -23.91
C ARG A 148 -29.48 -0.70 -25.25
N SER A 149 -28.70 0.37 -25.35
CA SER A 149 -27.92 0.70 -26.55
C SER A 149 -26.81 -0.32 -26.84
N GLU A 150 -26.14 -0.82 -25.79
CA GLU A 150 -25.09 -1.83 -25.93
C GLU A 150 -25.65 -3.19 -26.39
N GLN A 151 -26.86 -3.56 -25.97
CA GLN A 151 -27.55 -4.76 -26.48
C GLN A 151 -28.01 -4.60 -27.93
N ALA A 152 -28.48 -3.42 -28.31
CA ALA A 152 -28.92 -3.14 -29.68
C ALA A 152 -27.75 -3.21 -30.68
N ASN A 153 -26.56 -2.76 -30.27
CA ASN A 153 -25.34 -2.81 -31.09
C ASN A 153 -24.67 -4.20 -31.15
N LYS A 154 -25.11 -5.16 -30.33
CA LYS A 154 -24.61 -6.55 -30.32
C LYS A 154 -25.45 -7.51 -31.19
N LYS A 155 -26.57 -7.04 -31.75
CA LYS A 155 -27.42 -7.78 -32.70
C LYS A 155 -27.09 -7.39 -34.14
#